data_AF-S6AHS7-F1
#
_entry.id   AF-S6AHS7-F1
#
_cell.length_a   1.000
_cell.length_b   1.000
_cell.length_c   1.000
_cell.angle_alpha   90.00
_cell.angle_beta   90.00
_cell.angle_gamma   90.00
#
_symmetry.space_group_name_H-M   'P 1'
#
loop_
_entity.id
_entity.type
_entity.pdbx_description
1 polymer ?
#
loop_
_entity_poly.entity_id
_entity_poly.type
_entity_poly.pdbx_seq_one_letter_code
_entity_poly.pdbx_strand_id
1 'polypeptide(L)' 'MQIHEGECRVGDVLSLNILEGKASNELMHLLLTHGIEIEVVSILGDTVKLVVRAPQKMLIVEELAALP' A
#
# COMPACT_ATOMS: atom_id res chain seq x y z
N MET A 1 -10.28 6.25 -5.74
CA MET A 1 -9.44 5.18 -5.15
C MET A 1 -8.47 4.68 -6.21
N GLN A 2 -7.24 4.36 -5.82
CA GLN A 2 -6.28 3.61 -6.64
C GLN A 2 -6.15 2.19 -6.09
N ILE A 3 -5.87 1.24 -6.98
CA ILE A 3 -5.65 -0.17 -6.63
C ILE A 3 -4.24 -0.53 -7.08
N HIS A 4 -3.46 -1.10 -6.18
CA HIS A 4 -2.15 -1.62 -6.45
C HIS A 4 -2.11 -3.12 -6.11
N GLU A 5 -1.57 -3.93 -7.01
CA GLU A 5 -1.37 -5.36 -6.78
C GLU A 5 0.13 -5.63 -6.72
N GLY A 6 0.57 -6.34 -5.69
CA GLY A 6 1.98 -6.64 -5.43
C GLY A 6 2.19 -8.04 -4.91
N GLU A 7 3.38 -8.59 -5.16
CA GLU A 7 3.85 -9.82 -4.53
C GLU A 7 4.90 -9.45 -3.49
N CYS A 8 4.71 -9.88 -2.25
CA CYS A 8 5.62 -9.61 -1.15
C CYS A 8 6.15 -10.92 -0.56
N ARG A 9 7.41 -10.92 -0.18
CA ARG A 9 8.08 -12.00 0.54
C ARG A 9 8.47 -11.55 1.94
N VAL A 10 8.94 -12.51 2.74
CA VAL A 10 9.50 -12.21 4.05
C VAL A 10 10.67 -11.23 3.90
N GLY A 11 10.56 -10.09 4.57
CA GLY A 11 11.58 -9.03 4.57
C GLY A 11 11.25 -7.86 3.65
N ASP A 12 10.31 -8.00 2.72
CA ASP A 12 9.84 -6.89 1.89
C ASP A 12 9.05 -5.89 2.74
N VAL A 13 9.11 -4.61 2.35
CA VAL A 13 8.42 -3.52 3.03
C VAL A 13 7.50 -2.80 2.05
N LEU A 14 6.23 -2.65 2.44
CA LEU A 14 5.25 -1.83 1.75
C LEU A 14 5.10 -0.50 2.49
N SER A 15 5.39 0.61 1.80
CA SER A 15 5.34 1.96 2.33
C SER A 15 4.22 2.77 1.67
N LEU A 16 3.37 3.38 2.51
CA LEU A 16 2.27 4.26 2.11
C LEU A 16 2.62 5.71 2.47
N ASN A 17 2.87 6.55 1.47
CA ASN A 17 3.34 7.91 1.65
C ASN A 17 2.30 8.94 1.19
N ILE A 18 2.31 10.14 1.79
CA ILE A 18 1.48 11.28 1.36
C ILE A 18 2.28 12.13 0.39
N LEU A 19 1.78 12.32 -0.84
CA LEU A 19 2.53 12.97 -1.93
C LEU A 19 2.83 14.46 -1.68
N GLU A 20 1.93 15.19 -1.02
CA GLU A 20 2.01 16.67 -0.95
C GLU A 20 2.70 17.21 0.31
N GLY A 21 3.31 16.35 1.14
CA GLY A 21 4.05 16.77 2.35
C GLY A 21 3.20 17.42 3.46
N LYS A 22 1.92 17.71 3.20
CA LYS A 22 0.89 18.06 4.19
C LYS A 22 -0.34 17.20 3.93
N ALA A 23 -0.87 16.57 4.97
CA ALA A 23 -2.21 16.00 4.89
C ALA A 23 -3.20 17.15 4.71
N SER A 24 -3.64 17.38 3.47
CA SER A 24 -4.68 18.36 3.19
C SER A 24 -5.98 17.90 3.87
N ASN A 25 -6.86 18.84 4.23
CA ASN A 25 -8.19 18.50 4.77
C ASN A 25 -8.93 17.52 3.84
N GLU A 26 -8.76 17.67 2.53
CA GLU A 26 -9.31 16.76 1.53
C GLU A 26 -8.78 15.33 1.69
N LEU A 27 -7.46 15.14 1.84
CA LEU A 27 -6.90 13.80 2.09
C LEU A 27 -7.40 13.23 3.41
N MET A 28 -7.47 14.03 4.47
CA MET A 28 -8.01 13.61 5.76
C MET A 28 -9.48 13.16 5.63
N HIS A 29 -10.30 13.91 4.89
CA HIS A 29 -11.67 13.52 4.59
C HIS A 29 -11.72 12.21 3.80
N LEU A 30 -10.88 12.05 2.76
CA LEU A 30 -10.82 10.82 1.98
C LEU A 30 -10.46 9.61 2.84
N LEU A 31 -9.47 9.75 3.74
CA LEU A 31 -9.06 8.70 4.68
C LEU A 31 -10.17 8.36 5.67
N LEU A 32 -10.89 9.35 6.19
CA LEU A 32 -12.00 9.13 7.12
C LEU A 32 -13.22 8.49 6.45
N THR A 33 -13.45 8.77 5.16
CA THR A 33 -14.62 8.25 4.43
C THR A 33 -14.36 6.89 3.78
N HIS A 34 -13.17 6.69 3.20
CA HIS A 34 -12.87 5.51 2.38
C HIS A 34 -11.81 4.59 3.01
N GLY A 35 -11.01 5.10 3.95
CA GLY A 35 -9.92 4.35 4.56
C GLY A 35 -8.81 3.97 3.58
N ILE A 36 -7.97 3.06 4.07
CA ILE A 36 -6.98 2.32 3.28
C ILE A 36 -7.26 0.86 3.56
N GLU A 37 -7.29 0.05 2.51
CA GLU A 37 -7.51 -1.38 2.60
C GLU A 37 -6.27 -2.11 2.10
N ILE A 38 -5.83 -3.11 2.86
CA ILE A 38 -4.77 -4.03 2.47
C ILE A 38 -5.36 -5.42 2.59
N GLU A 39 -5.45 -6.11 1.46
CA GLU A 39 -6.03 -7.44 1.34
C GLU A 39 -4.96 -8.45 0.97
N VAL A 40 -4.90 -9.57 1.70
CA VAL A 40 -4.12 -10.74 1.33
C VAL A 40 -4.98 -11.60 0.41
N VAL A 41 -4.66 -11.62 -0.88
CA VAL A 41 -5.42 -12.38 -1.88
C VAL A 41 -5.04 -13.85 -1.86
N SER A 42 -3.74 -14.15 -1.71
CA SER A 42 -3.24 -15.52 -1.65
C SER A 42 -1.89 -15.59 -0.95
N ILE A 43 -1.59 -16.79 -0.45
CA ILE A 43 -0.29 -17.15 0.12
C ILE A 43 0.17 -18.41 -0.61
N LEU A 44 1.32 -18.34 -1.28
CA LEU A 44 1.92 -19.43 -2.04
C LEU A 44 3.40 -19.56 -1.67
N GLY A 45 3.71 -20.57 -0.85
CA GLY A 45 5.07 -20.77 -0.35
C GLY A 45 5.51 -19.61 0.55
N ASP A 46 6.58 -18.93 0.14
CA ASP A 46 7.16 -17.76 0.81
C ASP A 46 6.65 -16.42 0.26
N THR A 47 5.72 -16.47 -0.70
CA THR A 47 5.21 -15.30 -1.42
C THR A 47 3.73 -15.05 -1.07
N VAL A 48 3.41 -13.79 -0.80
CA VAL A 48 2.07 -13.30 -0.47
C VAL A 48 1.64 -12.33 -1.56
N LYS A 49 0.47 -12.56 -2.17
CA LYS A 49 -0.14 -11.59 -3.08
C LYS A 49 -0.99 -10.60 -2.29
N LEU A 50 -0.67 -9.32 -2.37
CA LEU A 50 -1.39 -8.22 -1.73
C LEU A 50 -2.16 -7.39 -2.76
N VAL A 51 -3.33 -6.92 -2.36
CA VAL A 51 -4.05 -5.83 -3.04
C VAL A 51 -4.19 -4.67 -2.06
N VAL A 52 -3.74 -3.50 -2.48
CA VAL A 52 -3.79 -2.27 -1.68
C VAL A 52 -4.74 -1.29 -2.36
N ARG A 53 -5.75 -0.84 -1.62
CA ARG A 53 -6.71 0.18 -2.07
C ARG A 53 -6.51 1.44 -1.24
N ALA A 54 -6.11 2.53 -1.88
CA ALA A 54 -5.80 3.79 -1.21
C ALA A 54 -6.37 5.01 -1.96
N PRO A 55 -6.47 6.19 -1.30
CA PRO A 55 -6.71 7.45 -1.99
C PRO A 55 -5.63 7.77 -3.04
N GLN A 56 -6.00 8.43 -4.14
CA GLN A 56 -5.09 8.77 -5.26
C GLN A 56 -3.96 9.74 -4.86
N LYS A 57 -4.12 10.48 -3.76
CA LYS A 57 -3.09 11.42 -3.24
C LYS A 57 -2.02 10.73 -2.37
N MET A 58 -2.00 9.40 -2.37
CA MET A 58 -0.98 8.60 -1.70
C MET A 58 -0.05 7.95 -2.71
N LEU A 59 1.19 7.70 -2.29
CA LEU A 59 2.18 6.95 -3.03
C LEU A 59 2.37 5.59 -2.36
N ILE A 60 2.31 4.53 -3.15
CA ILE A 60 2.56 3.16 -2.71
C ILE A 60 3.97 2.79 -3.21
N VAL A 61 4.84 2.38 -2.31
CA VAL A 61 6.23 2.00 -2.61
C VAL A 61 6.49 0.60 -2.05
N GLU A 62 7.10 -0.25 -2.87
CA GLU A 62 7.56 -1.58 -2.47
C GLU A 62 9.09 -1.56 -2.41
N GLU A 63 9.63 -1.90 -1.25
CA GLU A 63 11.04 -2.09 -1.02
C GLU A 63 11.30 -3.58 -0.90
N LEU A 64 11.88 -4.16 -1.96
CA LEU A 64 12.21 -5.57 -2.00
C LEU A 64 13.46 -5.83 -1.17
N ALA A 65 13.39 -6.81 -0.28
CA ALA A 65 14.54 -7.26 0.48
C ALA A 65 15.65 -7.69 -0.47
N ALA A 66 16.89 -7.30 -0.18
CA ALA A 66 18.04 -7.83 -0.88
C ALA A 66 18.06 -9.35 -0.68
N LEU A 67 18.10 -10.10 -1.78
CA LEU A 67 18.36 -11.54 -1.72
C LEU A 67 19.71 -11.74 -1.03
N PRO A 68 19.81 -12.66 -0.05
CA PRO A 68 21.06 -12.93 0.65
C PRO A 68 22.17 -13.44 -0.28
#